data_AF-A0A973PIT7-F1
#
_entry.id   AF-A0A973PIT7-F1
#
_cell.length_a   1.000
_cell.length_b   1.000
_cell.length_c   1.000
_cell.angle_alpha   90.00
_cell.angle_beta   90.00
_cell.angle_gamma   90.00
#
_symmetry.space_group_name_H-M   'P 1'
#
loop_
_entity.id
_entity.type
_entity.pdbx_description
1 polymer ?
#
loop_
_entity_poly.entity_id
_entity_poly.type
_entity_poly.pdbx_seq_one_letter_code
_entity_poly.pdbx_strand_id
1 'polypeptide(L)'
;MNSWDDSFGLKAERLFAEVWAREGLSVRDRRILLLGLLVGQGAPDHQIEVQLDAALRAGELTVDELRELVVFLTHYAGWARGSRLNDQVEELIERFSRG
;
A
#
# COMPACT_ATOMS: atom_id res chain seq x y z
N MET A 1 -6.24 10.63 28.43
CA MET A 1 -6.33 10.91 26.99
C MET A 1 -6.97 12.28 26.86
N ASN A 2 -6.27 13.26 26.27
CA ASN A 2 -6.75 14.65 26.27
C ASN A 2 -7.58 14.89 25.00
N SER A 3 -8.72 15.59 25.13
CA SER A 3 -9.72 15.81 24.06
C SER A 3 -9.21 16.48 22.78
N TRP A 4 -7.99 17.03 22.81
CA TRP A 4 -7.32 17.62 21.66
C TRP A 4 -6.78 16.57 20.71
N ASP A 5 -6.21 15.47 21.22
CA ASP A 5 -5.64 14.38 20.41
C ASP A 5 -6.74 13.69 19.59
N ASP A 6 -7.91 13.46 20.20
CA ASP A 6 -9.09 12.90 19.55
C ASP A 6 -9.61 13.80 18.41
N SER A 7 -9.57 15.12 18.57
CA SER A 7 -10.04 16.06 17.53
C SER A 7 -9.11 16.10 16.31
N PHE A 8 -7.80 16.02 16.51
CA PHE A 8 -6.84 15.94 15.40
C PHE A 8 -6.92 14.60 14.67
N GLY A 9 -7.01 13.49 15.41
CA GLY A 9 -7.17 12.15 14.83
C GLY A 9 -8.42 12.04 13.94
N LEU A 10 -9.59 12.45 14.46
CA LEU A 10 -10.85 12.44 13.72
C LEU A 10 -10.82 13.31 12.46
N LYS A 11 -10.11 14.44 12.49
CA LYS A 11 -9.95 15.31 11.32
C LYS A 11 -9.04 14.66 10.27
N ALA A 12 -7.93 14.06 10.69
CA ALA A 12 -7.02 13.38 9.77
C ALA A 12 -7.71 12.19 9.10
N GLU A 13 -8.38 11.32 9.87
CA GLU A 13 -9.14 10.19 9.35
C GLU A 13 -10.22 10.62 8.35
N ARG A 14 -10.96 11.69 8.67
CA ARG A 14 -11.95 12.25 7.77
C ARG A 14 -11.32 12.76 6.47
N LEU A 15 -10.21 13.48 6.54
CA LEU A 15 -9.49 13.96 5.35
C LEU A 15 -8.98 12.80 4.49
N PHE A 16 -8.47 11.72 5.10
CA PHE A 16 -8.09 10.52 4.37
C PHE A 16 -9.30 9.90 3.67
N ALA A 17 -10.41 9.70 4.38
CA ALA A 17 -11.63 9.14 3.80
C ALA A 17 -12.15 9.99 2.63
N GLU A 18 -12.15 11.32 2.79
CA GLU A 18 -12.56 12.25 1.75
C GLU A 18 -11.68 12.15 0.50
N VAL A 19 -10.35 12.05 0.65
CA VAL A 19 -9.42 11.91 -0.49
C VAL A 19 -9.63 10.59 -1.25
N TRP A 20 -9.83 9.49 -0.54
CA TRP A 20 -10.04 8.17 -1.14
C TRP A 20 -11.44 8.01 -1.77
N ALA A 21 -12.43 8.75 -1.29
CA ALA A 21 -13.80 8.75 -1.82
C ALA A 21 -13.98 9.65 -3.06
N ARG A 22 -12.97 10.44 -3.46
CA ARG A 22 -13.09 11.31 -4.64
C ARG A 22 -13.34 10.50 -5.91
N GLU A 23 -14.14 11.04 -6.81
CA GLU A 23 -14.31 10.49 -8.15
C GLU A 23 -13.07 10.73 -9.04
N GLY A 24 -12.99 10.04 -10.17
CA GLY A 24 -11.96 10.24 -11.22
C GLY A 24 -10.84 9.18 -11.24
N LEU A 25 -10.48 8.61 -10.10
CA LEU A 25 -9.64 7.41 -10.02
C LEU A 25 -10.39 6.34 -9.22
N SER A 26 -10.17 5.07 -9.52
CA SER A 26 -10.66 4.00 -8.65
C SER A 26 -9.78 3.88 -7.40
N VAL A 27 -10.28 3.19 -6.36
CA VAL A 27 -9.46 2.85 -5.17
C VAL A 27 -8.23 2.04 -5.59
N ARG A 28 -8.41 1.10 -6.53
CA ARG A 28 -7.33 0.31 -7.12
C ARG A 28 -6.25 1.19 -7.78
N ASP A 29 -6.64 2.16 -8.61
CA ASP A 29 -5.66 3.03 -9.28
C ASP A 29 -4.87 3.88 -8.27
N ARG A 30 -5.56 4.38 -7.24
CA ARG A 30 -4.91 5.10 -6.14
C ARG A 30 -3.96 4.20 -5.36
N ARG A 31 -4.32 2.94 -5.13
CA ARG A 31 -3.47 1.98 -4.45
C ARG A 31 -2.19 1.72 -5.22
N ILE A 32 -2.29 1.49 -6.53
CA ILE A 32 -1.12 1.30 -7.41
C ILE A 32 -0.21 2.53 -7.35
N LEU A 33 -0.78 3.74 -7.48
CA LEU A 33 -0.02 4.99 -7.40
C LEU A 33 0.68 5.16 -6.05
N LEU A 34 -0.03 4.91 -4.95
CA LEU A 34 0.52 5.05 -3.61
C LEU A 34 1.63 4.03 -3.33
N LEU A 35 1.43 2.76 -3.70
CA LEU A 35 2.47 1.73 -3.58
C LEU A 35 3.71 2.10 -4.40
N GLY A 36 3.53 2.53 -5.64
CA GLY A 36 4.63 3.00 -6.49
C GLY A 36 5.38 4.19 -5.89
N LEU A 37 4.66 5.15 -5.31
CA LEU A 37 5.26 6.31 -4.63
C LEU A 37 6.06 5.89 -3.39
N LEU A 38 5.50 5.05 -2.53
CA LEU A 38 6.16 4.60 -1.30
C LEU A 38 7.44 3.82 -1.61
N VAL A 39 7.37 2.87 -2.54
CA VAL A 39 8.55 2.09 -2.98
C VAL A 39 9.55 3.01 -3.68
N GLY A 40 9.09 3.89 -4.58
CA GLY A 40 9.92 4.85 -5.30
C GLY A 40 10.61 5.88 -4.40
N GLN A 41 10.07 6.15 -3.21
CA GLN A 41 10.70 7.03 -2.21
C GLN A 41 11.56 6.28 -1.20
N GLY A 42 11.51 4.94 -1.17
CA GLY A 42 12.15 4.15 -0.11
C GLY A 42 11.50 4.41 1.25
N ALA A 43 10.17 4.51 1.27
CA ALA A 43 9.40 4.68 2.50
C ALA A 43 9.65 3.51 3.48
N PRO A 44 9.43 3.71 4.79
CA PRO A 44 9.58 2.65 5.77
C PRO A 44 8.70 1.44 5.46
N ASP A 45 9.25 0.23 5.68
CA ASP A 45 8.63 -1.05 5.34
C ASP A 45 7.18 -1.20 5.83
N HIS A 46 6.91 -0.83 7.08
CA HIS A 46 5.57 -0.90 7.67
C HIS A 46 4.52 -0.10 6.89
N GLN A 47 4.90 1.00 6.23
CA GLN A 47 3.96 1.77 5.42
C GLN A 47 3.59 1.02 4.14
N ILE A 48 4.57 0.39 3.49
CA ILE A 48 4.37 -0.42 2.28
C ILE A 48 3.52 -1.65 2.63
N GLU A 49 3.88 -2.38 3.68
CA GLU A 49 3.18 -3.58 4.15
C GLU A 49 1.71 -3.33 4.47
N VAL A 50 1.38 -2.22 5.13
CA VAL A 50 -0.01 -1.84 5.41
C VAL A 50 -0.80 -1.61 4.11
N GLN A 51 -0.19 -0.98 3.10
CA GLN A 51 -0.87 -0.77 1.82
C GLN A 51 -1.05 -2.09 1.04
N LEU A 52 -0.04 -2.98 1.05
CA LEU A 52 -0.11 -4.28 0.39
C LEU A 52 -1.21 -5.17 1.01
N ASP A 53 -1.26 -5.24 2.35
CA ASP A 53 -2.27 -6.02 3.08
C ASP A 53 -3.69 -5.48 2.82
N ALA A 54 -3.86 -4.16 2.85
CA ALA A 54 -5.14 -3.52 2.52
C ALA A 54 -5.57 -3.81 1.07
N ALA A 55 -4.64 -3.70 0.11
CA ALA A 55 -4.92 -3.93 -1.31
C ALA A 55 -5.43 -5.35 -1.57
N LEU A 56 -4.76 -6.35 -0.98
CA LEU A 56 -5.10 -7.75 -1.18
C LEU A 56 -6.41 -8.12 -0.49
N ARG A 57 -6.60 -7.71 0.77
CA ARG A 57 -7.83 -8.02 1.55
C ARG A 57 -9.07 -7.37 0.98
N ALA A 58 -8.95 -6.15 0.46
CA ALA A 58 -10.05 -5.45 -0.17
C ALA A 58 -10.31 -5.92 -1.62
N GLY A 59 -9.48 -6.82 -2.16
CA GLY A 59 -9.59 -7.30 -3.54
C GLY A 59 -9.27 -6.23 -4.58
N GLU A 60 -8.55 -5.17 -4.20
CA GLU A 60 -8.11 -4.12 -5.11
C GLU A 60 -7.03 -4.62 -6.06
N LEU A 61 -6.16 -5.50 -5.57
CA LEU A 61 -5.10 -6.17 -6.33
C LEU A 61 -5.10 -7.67 -6.04
N THR A 62 -4.85 -8.47 -7.08
CA THR A 62 -4.63 -9.91 -6.95
C THR A 62 -3.18 -10.24 -6.58
N VAL A 63 -2.94 -11.49 -6.16
CA VAL A 63 -1.58 -12.00 -5.91
C VAL A 63 -0.67 -11.82 -7.13
N ASP A 64 -1.17 -12.14 -8.32
CA ASP A 64 -0.38 -12.02 -9.55
C ASP A 64 -0.07 -10.56 -9.87
N GLU A 65 -1.00 -9.64 -9.62
CA GLU A 65 -0.78 -8.20 -9.84
C GLU A 65 0.22 -7.61 -8.85
N LEU A 66 0.27 -8.11 -7.60
CA LEU A 66 1.32 -7.73 -6.65
C LEU A 66 2.70 -8.17 -7.13
N ARG A 67 2.81 -9.39 -7.68
CA ARG A 67 4.06 -9.88 -8.28
C ARG A 67 4.46 -9.07 -9.52
N GLU A 68 3.51 -8.66 -10.35
CA GLU A 68 3.79 -7.76 -11.48
C GLU A 68 4.27 -6.38 -11.03
N LEU A 69 3.73 -5.84 -9.92
CA LEU A 69 4.27 -4.61 -9.32
C LEU A 69 5.73 -4.78 -8.89
N VAL A 70 6.11 -5.93 -8.33
CA VAL A 70 7.51 -6.25 -7.99
C VAL A 70 8.37 -6.18 -9.25
N VAL A 71 7.97 -6.84 -10.34
CA VAL A 71 8.73 -6.85 -11.60
C VAL A 71 8.90 -5.43 -12.14
N PHE A 72 7.82 -4.65 -12.21
CA PHE A 72 7.84 -3.29 -12.73
C PHE A 72 8.70 -2.36 -11.86
N LEU A 73 8.49 -2.36 -10.54
CA LEU A 73 9.19 -1.47 -9.63
C LEU A 73 10.66 -1.87 -9.43
N THR A 74 11.04 -3.13 -9.62
CA THR A 74 12.45 -3.52 -9.68
C THR A 74 13.19 -2.79 -10.80
N HIS A 75 12.55 -2.64 -11.97
CA HIS A 75 13.13 -1.95 -13.11
C HIS A 75 13.21 -0.43 -12.91
N TYR A 76 12.17 0.19 -12.34
CA TYR A 76 12.07 1.65 -12.26
C TYR A 76 12.49 2.27 -10.93
N ALA A 77 12.37 1.54 -9.81
CA ALA A 77 12.83 1.96 -8.49
C ALA A 77 14.18 1.33 -8.08
N GLY A 78 14.71 0.43 -8.91
CA GLY A 78 16.02 -0.20 -8.74
C GLY A 78 15.97 -1.51 -7.95
N TRP A 79 16.97 -2.36 -8.21
CA TRP A 79 17.06 -3.72 -7.68
C TRP A 79 16.97 -3.82 -6.16
N ALA A 80 17.67 -2.95 -5.42
CA ALA A 80 17.67 -3.01 -3.96
C ALA A 80 16.26 -2.86 -3.36
N ARG A 81 15.45 -1.96 -3.92
CA ARG A 81 14.07 -1.71 -3.45
C ARG A 81 13.11 -2.76 -3.99
N GLY A 82 13.30 -3.18 -5.24
CA GLY A 82 12.54 -4.27 -5.85
C GLY A 82 12.67 -5.59 -5.10
N SER A 83 13.90 -5.97 -4.72
CA SER A 83 14.14 -7.17 -3.92
C SER A 83 13.48 -7.09 -2.54
N ARG A 84 13.54 -5.93 -1.86
CA ARG A 84 12.85 -5.77 -0.58
C ARG A 84 11.33 -5.89 -0.74
N LEU A 85 10.76 -5.26 -1.78
CA LEU A 85 9.34 -5.36 -2.08
C LEU A 85 8.92 -6.81 -2.39
N ASN A 86 9.76 -7.56 -3.10
CA ASN A 86 9.53 -8.98 -3.36
C ASN A 86 9.35 -9.77 -2.05
N ASP A 87 10.28 -9.59 -1.10
CA ASP A 87 10.21 -10.28 0.19
C ASP A 87 8.89 -9.95 0.91
N GLN A 88 8.51 -8.68 0.95
CA GLN A 88 7.26 -8.24 1.58
C GLN A 88 6.01 -8.82 0.91
N VAL A 89 6.00 -8.92 -0.42
CA VAL A 89 4.89 -9.49 -1.20
C VAL A 89 4.77 -10.99 -0.95
N GLU A 90 5.86 -11.74 -0.99
CA GLU A 90 5.81 -13.19 -0.77
C GLU A 90 5.45 -13.52 0.70
N GLU A 91 5.99 -12.78 1.67
CA GLU A 91 5.59 -12.90 3.08
C GLU A 91 4.09 -12.64 3.29
N LEU A 92 3.52 -11.63 2.61
CA LEU A 92 2.08 -11.35 2.64
C LEU A 92 1.27 -12.51 2.03
N ILE A 93 1.67 -13.03 0.88
CA ILE A 93 0.98 -14.12 0.18
C ILE A 93 0.98 -15.38 1.05
N GLU A 94 2.11 -15.71 1.67
CA GLU A 94 2.20 -16.83 2.59
C GLU A 94 1.30 -16.66 3.81
N ARG A 95 1.24 -15.44 4.37
CA ARG A 95 0.36 -15.12 5.50
C ARG A 95 -1.11 -15.24 5.10
N PHE A 96 -1.48 -14.77 3.91
CA PHE A 96 -2.84 -14.81 3.40
C PHE A 96 -3.30 -16.23 3.06
N SER A 97 -2.39 -17.08 2.55
CA SER A 97 -2.70 -18.47 2.20
C SER A 97 -2.87 -19.39 3.41
N ARG A 98 -2.44 -18.95 4.60
CA ARG A 98 -2.53 -19.70 5.86
C ARG A 98 -3.79 -19.40 6.69
N GLY A 99 -4.56 -18.37 6.32
CA GLY A 99 -5.81 -17.96 6.99
C GLY A 99 -7.03 -18.34 6.18
#